data_AF-A0A162ZH44-F1
#
_entry.id   AF-A0A162ZH44-F1
#
_cell.length_a   1.000
_cell.length_b   1.000
_cell.length_c   1.000
_cell.angle_alpha   90.00
_cell.angle_beta   90.00
_cell.angle_gamma   90.00
#
_symmetry.space_group_name_H-M   'P 1'
#
loop_
_entity.id
_entity.type
_entity.pdbx_description
1 polymer ?
#
loop_
_entity_poly.entity_id
_entity_poly.type
_entity_poly.pdbx_seq_one_letter_code
_entity_poly.pdbx_strand_id
1 'polypeptide(L)'
;MASNKKSSLTGYLPDILMAAAAPLIAYFVIRNLLARLDPDAQQKEEARAKSAAATRKLDAILASKRRKSYGEYDSEDEDAGADADSRHRRPRMQELVLNSYEQTIAMEVVAPEEIPVTFDDIGGLDSIIEELKESVIYPLTMPHLYSHSSSLLSAPSGVLLYGPPGCGKTMLAKALAHESGACFINLHISTLTEKWYGDSNKLVNAVFSLARKLQPSIVFIDEIDAVLGQRRSGEHEASGMVKAEFMTHWDGLASSTASGSNTPQRICILGATNRIQDIDEAILRRMPKKFPVALPNASQRSNIFSLILRGTKIDSKNLDLDYLVRVSAGMSGSDIKEACRDAAMGPVREYIRRKKADGTLKSSRGVRDEDVRGLRTEDFFGRGKGLREMESLDETREEMNARSRRVHTTSESSEEASSADSTTSGDEKSRHYDDPEPSAISHIHPHHHEHPPPAPEDAWKTTGVRVVPASSLEPVDGAHTTPGMDRSAAINTSRVGAQKLWAGTVHIHAGAKTGAHHHGHLESVIYVLRGRARMRWGEKLEFTAEAGPGDFIFVPPYVPHQEINASDEEMLECVLMRSDSEAVAINLPALEAVEKPESVKWIDPTHPDGAGA
;
A
#
# COMPACT_ATOMS: atom_id res chain seq x y z
N MET A 1 74.62 -54.81 -59.09
CA MET A 1 73.81 -53.58 -59.24
C MET A 1 72.85 -53.47 -58.05
N ALA A 2 72.30 -52.28 -57.79
CA ALA A 2 71.39 -52.00 -56.67
C ALA A 2 69.97 -52.59 -56.90
N SER A 3 69.01 -52.55 -55.97
CA SER A 3 68.96 -51.85 -54.69
C SER A 3 68.14 -52.57 -53.62
N ASN A 4 68.27 -52.12 -52.37
CA ASN A 4 67.54 -52.63 -51.21
C ASN A 4 66.06 -52.21 -51.25
N LYS A 5 65.12 -53.10 -50.89
CA LYS A 5 63.67 -52.86 -51.02
C LYS A 5 62.82 -53.44 -49.88
N LYS A 6 63.07 -52.97 -48.65
CA LYS A 6 62.24 -53.23 -47.45
C LYS A 6 62.03 -51.99 -46.57
N SER A 7 61.40 -50.95 -47.12
CA SER A 7 60.78 -49.87 -46.35
C SER A 7 59.62 -49.24 -47.15
N SER A 8 58.41 -49.19 -46.58
CA SER A 8 57.26 -48.38 -47.08
C SER A 8 55.95 -48.49 -46.27
N LEU A 9 55.88 -49.17 -45.12
CA LEU A 9 54.59 -49.36 -44.39
C LEU A 9 54.60 -48.99 -42.90
N THR A 10 55.69 -49.21 -42.17
CA THR A 10 55.80 -48.76 -40.77
C THR A 10 56.00 -47.24 -40.63
N GLY A 11 56.56 -46.58 -41.65
CA GLY A 11 56.83 -45.14 -41.66
C GLY A 11 55.59 -44.25 -41.79
N TYR A 12 54.52 -44.73 -42.44
CA TYR A 12 53.28 -43.96 -42.64
C TYR A 12 52.24 -44.17 -41.54
N LEU A 13 52.48 -45.06 -40.57
CA LEU A 13 51.54 -45.27 -39.47
C LEU A 13 51.34 -44.00 -38.61
N PRO A 14 52.39 -43.21 -38.28
CA PRO A 14 52.23 -41.90 -37.63
C PRO A 14 51.46 -40.91 -38.51
N ASP A 15 51.76 -40.86 -39.81
CA ASP A 15 51.13 -39.92 -40.75
C ASP A 15 49.63 -40.20 -40.92
N ILE A 16 49.24 -41.47 -41.04
CA ILE A 16 47.84 -41.91 -41.11
C ILE A 16 47.12 -41.62 -39.78
N LEU A 17 47.78 -41.87 -38.65
CA LEU A 17 47.20 -41.60 -37.33
C LEU A 17 47.06 -40.10 -37.07
N MET A 18 48.00 -39.27 -37.53
CA MET A 18 47.87 -37.80 -37.52
C MET A 18 46.79 -37.32 -38.49
N ALA A 19 46.67 -37.90 -39.69
CA ALA A 19 45.63 -37.57 -40.66
C ALA A 19 44.21 -37.95 -40.18
N ALA A 20 44.08 -38.97 -39.32
CA ALA A 20 42.83 -39.33 -38.67
C ALA A 20 42.57 -38.52 -37.39
N ALA A 21 43.61 -38.20 -36.61
CA ALA A 21 43.49 -37.41 -35.39
C ALA A 21 43.23 -35.92 -35.67
N ALA A 22 43.84 -35.34 -36.71
CA ALA A 22 43.68 -33.94 -37.08
C ALA A 22 42.21 -33.51 -37.29
N PRO A 23 41.37 -34.21 -38.08
CA PRO A 23 39.95 -33.84 -38.22
C PRO A 23 39.14 -34.08 -36.93
N LEU A 24 39.50 -35.05 -36.09
CA LEU A 24 38.85 -35.25 -34.78
C LEU A 24 39.20 -34.11 -33.80
N ILE A 25 40.48 -33.73 -33.71
CA ILE A 25 40.95 -32.61 -32.91
C ILE A 25 40.36 -31.31 -33.44
N ALA A 26 40.34 -31.10 -34.76
CA ALA A 26 39.69 -29.95 -35.38
C ALA A 26 38.19 -29.91 -35.08
N TYR A 27 37.47 -31.05 -35.15
CA TYR A 27 36.07 -31.12 -34.76
C TYR A 27 35.85 -30.75 -33.29
N PHE A 28 36.66 -31.27 -32.36
CA PHE A 28 36.56 -30.91 -30.94
C PHE A 28 36.93 -29.44 -30.67
N VAL A 29 37.96 -28.91 -31.32
CA VAL A 29 38.39 -27.50 -31.21
C VAL A 29 37.31 -26.57 -31.79
N ILE A 30 36.80 -26.85 -32.99
CA ILE A 30 35.72 -26.09 -33.64
C ILE A 30 34.44 -26.17 -32.81
N ARG A 31 34.07 -27.34 -32.27
CA ARG A 31 32.92 -27.48 -31.37
C ARG A 31 33.08 -26.68 -30.08
N ASN A 32 34.27 -26.63 -29.50
CA ASN A 32 34.57 -25.84 -28.29
C ASN A 32 34.62 -24.33 -28.59
N LEU A 33 35.11 -23.94 -29.78
CA LEU A 33 35.04 -22.56 -30.28
C LEU A 33 33.59 -22.12 -30.53
N LEU A 34 32.78 -22.95 -31.21
CA LEU A 34 31.36 -22.69 -31.44
C LEU A 34 30.58 -22.60 -30.12
N ALA A 35 30.88 -23.46 -29.13
CA ALA A 35 30.29 -23.37 -27.80
C ALA A 35 30.72 -22.11 -27.02
N ARG A 36 31.83 -21.47 -27.39
CA ARG A 36 32.28 -20.15 -26.89
C ARG A 36 31.83 -18.96 -27.75
N LEU A 37 31.21 -19.24 -28.90
CA LEU A 37 30.68 -18.26 -29.86
C LEU A 37 29.15 -18.24 -29.88
N ASP A 38 28.48 -19.19 -29.23
CA ASP A 38 27.06 -19.12 -28.86
C ASP A 38 26.91 -18.08 -27.73
N PRO A 39 26.37 -16.87 -28.01
CA PRO A 39 26.33 -15.78 -27.03
C PRO A 39 25.40 -16.09 -25.85
N ASP A 40 24.48 -17.04 -26.03
CA ASP A 40 23.54 -17.45 -24.99
C ASP A 40 24.05 -18.69 -24.23
N ALA A 41 25.23 -19.25 -24.54
CA ALA A 41 25.75 -20.45 -23.86
C ALA A 41 25.87 -20.25 -22.34
N GLN A 42 26.36 -19.08 -21.91
CA GLN A 42 26.41 -18.71 -20.49
C GLN A 42 25.01 -18.55 -19.89
N GLN A 43 24.06 -17.96 -20.64
CA GLN A 43 22.67 -17.80 -20.18
C GLN A 43 21.95 -19.16 -20.05
N LYS A 44 22.20 -20.08 -20.98
CA LYS A 44 21.70 -21.47 -20.97
C LYS A 44 22.27 -22.26 -19.79
N GLU A 45 23.54 -22.09 -19.47
CA GLU A 45 24.17 -22.71 -18.30
C GLU A 45 23.66 -22.10 -16.98
N GLU A 46 23.54 -20.78 -16.89
CA GLU A 46 22.96 -20.09 -15.73
C GLU A 46 21.50 -20.46 -15.50
N ALA A 47 20.67 -20.50 -16.55
CA ALA A 47 19.27 -20.95 -16.48
C ALA A 47 19.16 -22.40 -16.01
N ARG A 48 20.06 -23.28 -16.47
CA ARG A 48 20.13 -24.68 -16.02
C ARG A 48 20.61 -24.83 -14.58
N ALA A 49 21.49 -23.94 -14.11
CA ALA A 49 21.90 -23.88 -12.70
C ALA A 49 20.74 -23.39 -11.81
N LYS A 50 20.01 -22.35 -12.25
CA LYS A 50 18.81 -21.82 -11.58
C LYS A 50 17.72 -22.88 -11.47
N SER A 51 17.36 -23.57 -12.55
CA SER A 51 16.32 -24.62 -12.49
C SER A 51 16.74 -25.81 -11.61
N ALA A 52 18.01 -26.23 -11.66
CA ALA A 52 18.53 -27.27 -10.76
C ALA A 52 18.50 -26.84 -9.28
N ALA A 53 18.70 -25.56 -8.98
CA ALA A 53 18.56 -25.02 -7.62
C ALA A 53 17.08 -24.95 -7.20
N ALA A 54 16.20 -24.48 -8.07
CA ALA A 54 14.76 -24.36 -7.85
C ALA A 54 14.11 -25.71 -7.52
N THR A 55 14.37 -26.75 -8.32
CA THR A 55 13.86 -28.10 -8.06
C THR A 55 14.36 -28.64 -6.72
N ARG A 56 15.67 -28.50 -6.41
CA ARG A 56 16.24 -28.91 -5.12
C ARG A 56 15.62 -28.18 -3.93
N LYS A 57 15.28 -26.89 -4.08
CA LYS A 57 14.59 -26.12 -3.04
C LYS A 57 13.21 -26.70 -2.78
N LEU A 58 12.43 -26.95 -3.84
CA LEU A 58 11.10 -27.52 -3.72
C LEU A 58 11.12 -28.96 -3.18
N ASP A 59 12.07 -29.80 -3.58
CA ASP A 59 12.27 -31.14 -3.01
C ASP A 59 12.54 -31.09 -1.49
N ALA A 60 13.33 -30.10 -1.04
CA ALA A 60 13.59 -29.88 0.39
C ALA A 60 12.32 -29.44 1.16
N ILE A 61 11.51 -28.53 0.58
CA ILE A 61 10.22 -28.08 1.14
C ILE A 61 9.22 -29.24 1.21
N LEU A 62 9.17 -30.10 0.20
CA LEU A 62 8.33 -31.30 0.22
C LEU A 62 8.86 -32.33 1.23
N ALA A 63 10.17 -32.41 1.44
CA ALA A 63 10.78 -33.31 2.42
C ALA A 63 10.56 -32.84 3.88
N SER A 64 10.56 -31.53 4.18
CA SER A 64 10.18 -31.02 5.51
C SER A 64 8.71 -31.31 5.80
N LYS A 65 7.82 -30.97 4.86
CA LYS A 65 6.37 -31.22 4.91
C LYS A 65 6.03 -32.69 5.11
N ARG A 66 6.77 -33.61 4.46
CA ARG A 66 6.66 -35.07 4.64
C ARG A 66 7.09 -35.57 6.02
N ARG A 67 7.96 -34.87 6.75
CA ARG A 67 8.30 -35.21 8.14
C ARG A 67 7.23 -34.72 9.11
N LYS A 68 6.80 -33.46 8.97
CA LYS A 68 5.80 -32.83 9.85
C LYS A 68 4.48 -33.62 9.85
N SER A 69 3.97 -33.96 8.67
CA SER A 69 2.75 -34.75 8.47
C SER A 69 2.79 -36.21 8.99
N TYR A 70 3.94 -36.70 9.47
CA TYR A 70 4.10 -38.05 10.04
C TYR A 70 4.39 -38.02 11.55
N GLY A 71 4.59 -36.85 12.17
CA GLY A 71 4.93 -36.72 13.60
C GLY A 71 3.75 -36.39 14.52
N GLU A 72 2.53 -36.33 13.99
CA GLU A 72 1.33 -35.79 14.66
C GLU A 72 0.25 -36.87 14.90
N TYR A 73 0.58 -38.15 14.65
CA TYR A 73 -0.33 -39.31 14.71
C TYR A 73 0.35 -40.56 15.32
N ASP A 74 1.34 -40.39 16.22
CA ASP A 74 2.15 -41.49 16.76
C ASP A 74 2.49 -41.26 18.26
N SER A 75 1.49 -40.84 19.04
CA SER A 75 1.64 -40.60 20.49
C SER A 75 0.38 -40.84 21.33
N GLU A 76 -0.56 -41.68 20.88
CA GLU A 76 -1.69 -42.19 21.68
C GLU A 76 -2.28 -43.44 20.99
N ASP A 77 -1.79 -44.64 21.35
CA ASP A 77 -2.44 -45.97 21.23
C ASP A 77 -1.47 -47.10 21.64
N GLU A 78 -1.23 -47.32 22.94
CA GLU A 78 -0.61 -48.55 23.48
C GLU A 78 -1.68 -49.49 24.07
N ASP A 79 -2.59 -50.01 23.24
CA ASP A 79 -3.29 -51.28 23.53
C ASP A 79 -3.82 -51.94 22.24
N ALA A 80 -4.36 -53.16 22.39
CA ALA A 80 -5.14 -53.94 21.44
C ALA A 80 -4.41 -54.48 20.18
N GLY A 81 -3.84 -55.68 20.36
CA GLY A 81 -4.33 -56.84 19.62
C GLY A 81 -3.88 -57.03 18.16
N ALA A 82 -3.21 -58.16 17.90
CA ALA A 82 -2.76 -58.52 16.57
C ALA A 82 -3.92 -58.80 15.59
N ASP A 83 -3.85 -58.20 14.40
CA ASP A 83 -4.04 -58.95 13.14
C ASP A 83 -3.26 -58.32 11.97
N ALA A 84 -2.73 -59.15 11.06
CA ALA A 84 -1.51 -58.79 10.32
C ALA A 84 -1.58 -58.90 8.77
N ASP A 85 -2.72 -58.61 8.13
CA ASP A 85 -2.76 -58.50 6.66
C ASP A 85 -3.69 -57.42 6.07
N SER A 86 -3.36 -56.14 6.28
CA SER A 86 -3.87 -55.06 5.42
C SER A 86 -2.80 -54.00 5.08
N ARG A 87 -1.78 -54.41 4.30
CA ARG A 87 -0.76 -53.49 3.76
C ARG A 87 -1.34 -52.53 2.71
N HIS A 88 -2.10 -51.53 3.18
CA HIS A 88 -2.59 -50.42 2.38
C HIS A 88 -1.43 -49.77 1.62
N ARG A 89 -1.56 -49.76 0.30
CA ARG A 89 -0.46 -49.49 -0.64
C ARG A 89 -0.17 -47.99 -0.70
N ARG A 90 0.59 -47.50 0.31
CA ARG A 90 0.96 -46.08 0.50
C ARG A 90 1.20 -45.36 -0.84
N PRO A 91 0.44 -44.30 -1.17
CA PRO A 91 0.59 -43.63 -2.46
C PRO A 91 1.98 -42.97 -2.52
N ARG A 92 2.81 -43.42 -3.46
CA ARG A 92 4.03 -42.70 -3.84
C ARG A 92 3.59 -41.42 -4.55
N MET A 93 3.57 -40.30 -3.83
CA MET A 93 3.56 -38.98 -4.47
C MET A 93 4.72 -38.93 -5.45
N GLN A 94 4.42 -38.51 -6.68
CA GLN A 94 5.36 -38.49 -7.78
C GLN A 94 6.35 -37.34 -7.59
N GLU A 95 7.58 -37.55 -8.08
CA GLU A 95 8.61 -36.51 -8.22
C GLU A 95 8.02 -35.33 -9.01
N LEU A 96 8.13 -34.10 -8.48
CA LEU A 96 7.46 -32.95 -9.11
C LEU A 96 8.15 -32.59 -10.42
N VAL A 97 7.59 -33.08 -11.53
CA VAL A 97 7.96 -32.61 -12.86
C VAL A 97 7.49 -31.16 -13.01
N LEU A 98 8.45 -30.24 -13.10
CA LEU A 98 8.23 -28.81 -13.30
C LEU A 98 8.54 -28.42 -14.74
N ASN A 99 7.67 -27.64 -15.37
CA ASN A 99 7.96 -27.01 -16.66
C ASN A 99 8.90 -25.80 -16.50
N SER A 100 9.40 -25.24 -17.61
CA SER A 100 10.37 -24.13 -17.59
C SER A 100 9.88 -22.87 -16.87
N TYR A 101 8.59 -22.53 -16.99
CA TYR A 101 7.98 -21.37 -16.34
C TYR A 101 7.73 -21.64 -14.85
N GLU A 102 7.33 -22.86 -14.49
CA GLU A 102 7.23 -23.28 -13.08
C GLU A 102 8.60 -23.27 -12.38
N GLN A 103 9.70 -23.55 -13.10
CA GLN A 103 11.06 -23.44 -12.57
C GLN A 103 11.48 -21.99 -12.30
N THR A 104 10.94 -21.00 -13.04
CA THR A 104 11.11 -19.57 -12.72
C THR A 104 10.36 -19.22 -11.42
N ILE A 105 9.06 -19.52 -11.35
CA ILE A 105 8.25 -19.21 -10.15
C ILE A 105 8.72 -19.97 -8.91
N ALA A 106 9.31 -21.16 -9.07
CA ALA A 106 9.87 -21.97 -7.98
C ALA A 106 10.95 -21.26 -7.14
N MET A 107 11.60 -20.22 -7.67
CA MET A 107 12.54 -19.39 -6.91
C MET A 107 11.83 -18.44 -5.92
N GLU A 108 10.60 -18.02 -6.25
CA GLU A 108 9.75 -17.14 -5.42
C GLU A 108 9.03 -17.88 -4.29
N VAL A 109 9.15 -19.21 -4.24
CA VAL A 109 8.56 -20.06 -3.20
C VAL A 109 9.45 -20.06 -1.96
N VAL A 110 8.87 -19.72 -0.81
CA VAL A 110 9.50 -19.75 0.51
C VAL A 110 8.84 -20.85 1.35
N ALA A 111 9.66 -21.63 2.05
CA ALA A 111 9.15 -22.64 2.99
C ALA A 111 8.48 -21.95 4.20
N PRO A 112 7.47 -22.55 4.85
CA PRO A 112 6.99 -22.04 6.14
C PRO A 112 8.13 -21.93 7.15
N GLU A 113 9.01 -22.95 7.18
CA GLU A 113 10.20 -22.99 8.06
C GLU A 113 11.32 -22.00 7.66
N GLU A 114 11.23 -21.34 6.50
CA GLU A 114 12.17 -20.29 6.07
C GLU A 114 11.70 -18.87 6.45
N ILE A 115 10.49 -18.70 6.99
CA ILE A 115 9.91 -17.39 7.34
C ILE A 115 10.27 -17.03 8.79
N PRO A 116 11.09 -15.99 9.04
CA PRO A 116 11.56 -15.63 10.38
C PRO A 116 10.61 -14.62 11.07
N VAL A 117 9.29 -14.81 10.92
CA VAL A 117 8.26 -13.88 11.40
C VAL A 117 7.03 -14.68 11.81
N THR A 118 6.63 -14.54 13.07
CA THR A 118 5.43 -15.14 13.69
C THR A 118 4.36 -14.07 13.96
N PHE A 119 3.19 -14.44 14.49
CA PHE A 119 2.24 -13.43 14.98
C PHE A 119 2.74 -12.69 16.24
N ASP A 120 3.59 -13.31 17.08
CA ASP A 120 4.20 -12.66 18.26
C ASP A 120 5.15 -11.51 17.86
N ASP A 121 5.60 -11.49 16.60
CA ASP A 121 6.41 -10.42 16.00
C ASP A 121 5.56 -9.26 15.44
N ILE A 122 4.26 -9.19 15.74
CA ILE A 122 3.33 -8.17 15.23
C ILE A 122 2.62 -7.45 16.37
N GLY A 123 3.07 -6.25 16.69
CA GLY A 123 2.45 -5.43 17.74
C GLY A 123 1.10 -4.82 17.33
N GLY A 124 0.02 -5.21 18.01
CA GLY A 124 -1.23 -4.46 18.05
C GLY A 124 -2.25 -4.74 16.94
N LEU A 125 -2.05 -5.74 16.08
CA LEU A 125 -3.03 -6.14 15.04
C LEU A 125 -3.91 -7.31 15.49
N ASP A 126 -4.09 -7.47 16.80
CA ASP A 126 -4.60 -8.69 17.45
C ASP A 126 -5.98 -9.13 16.93
N SER A 127 -6.91 -8.20 16.70
CA SER A 127 -8.23 -8.49 16.12
C SER A 127 -8.18 -8.95 14.66
N ILE A 128 -7.27 -8.39 13.87
CA ILE A 128 -7.04 -8.79 12.47
C ILE A 128 -6.35 -10.15 12.42
N ILE A 129 -5.42 -10.40 13.35
CA ILE A 129 -4.74 -11.69 13.52
C ILE A 129 -5.76 -12.79 13.86
N GLU A 130 -6.69 -12.54 14.77
CA GLU A 130 -7.70 -13.55 15.15
C GLU A 130 -8.68 -13.85 14.01
N GLU A 131 -9.22 -12.83 13.33
CA GLU A 131 -10.09 -13.07 12.17
C GLU A 131 -9.33 -13.75 11.00
N LEU A 132 -8.02 -13.50 10.84
CA LEU A 132 -7.18 -14.23 9.87
C LEU A 132 -6.94 -15.70 10.28
N LYS A 133 -6.81 -16.02 11.59
CA LYS A 133 -6.77 -17.42 12.05
C LYS A 133 -8.07 -18.14 11.68
N GLU A 134 -9.21 -17.57 12.07
CA GLU A 134 -10.53 -18.14 11.84
C GLU A 134 -10.87 -18.29 10.36
N SER A 135 -10.61 -17.26 9.55
CA SER A 135 -11.05 -17.21 8.16
C SER A 135 -10.05 -17.75 7.15
N VAL A 136 -8.76 -17.85 7.47
CA VAL A 136 -7.72 -18.32 6.53
C VAL A 136 -6.95 -19.51 7.06
N ILE A 137 -6.47 -19.49 8.32
CA ILE A 137 -5.65 -20.59 8.84
C ILE A 137 -6.47 -21.87 8.99
N TYR A 138 -7.54 -21.86 9.78
CA TYR A 138 -8.28 -23.09 10.08
C TYR A 138 -8.86 -23.79 8.83
N PRO A 139 -9.41 -23.08 7.82
CA PRO A 139 -9.82 -23.70 6.55
C PRO A 139 -8.67 -24.28 5.70
N LEU A 140 -7.44 -23.78 5.83
CA LEU A 140 -6.26 -24.32 5.14
C LEU A 140 -5.62 -25.50 5.88
N THR A 141 -5.53 -25.44 7.22
CA THR A 141 -4.85 -26.43 8.07
C THR A 141 -5.75 -27.59 8.48
N MET A 142 -7.02 -27.33 8.79
CA MET A 142 -7.98 -28.30 9.32
C MET A 142 -9.11 -28.63 8.32
N PRO A 143 -8.83 -28.92 7.02
CA PRO A 143 -9.86 -29.01 5.99
C PRO A 143 -10.93 -30.07 6.29
N HIS A 144 -10.65 -31.07 7.13
CA HIS A 144 -11.62 -32.07 7.55
C HIS A 144 -12.83 -31.49 8.31
N LEU A 145 -12.68 -30.39 9.06
CA LEU A 145 -13.80 -29.71 9.72
C LEU A 145 -14.65 -28.89 8.75
N TYR A 146 -14.02 -28.41 7.68
CA TYR A 146 -14.59 -27.46 6.70
C TYR A 146 -15.08 -28.15 5.40
N SER A 147 -14.66 -29.39 5.11
CA SER A 147 -15.00 -30.10 3.86
C SER A 147 -16.25 -30.98 3.95
N HIS A 148 -16.61 -31.48 5.13
CA HIS A 148 -17.76 -32.38 5.32
C HIS A 148 -19.09 -31.64 5.51
N SER A 149 -19.02 -30.36 5.86
CA SER A 149 -20.12 -29.55 6.40
C SER A 149 -20.76 -28.65 5.34
N SER A 150 -19.97 -27.96 4.50
CA SER A 150 -20.45 -27.29 3.29
C SER A 150 -19.28 -26.81 2.40
N SER A 151 -19.48 -26.71 1.08
CA SER A 151 -18.55 -25.97 0.21
C SER A 151 -18.46 -24.47 0.58
N LEU A 152 -19.51 -23.92 1.21
CA LEU A 152 -19.54 -22.56 1.76
C LEU A 152 -18.52 -22.31 2.89
N LEU A 153 -17.92 -23.38 3.44
CA LEU A 153 -16.94 -23.33 4.52
C LEU A 153 -15.48 -23.50 4.02
N SER A 154 -15.27 -23.60 2.71
CA SER A 154 -13.93 -23.61 2.11
C SER A 154 -13.16 -22.31 2.38
N ALA A 155 -11.82 -22.39 2.36
CA ALA A 155 -10.95 -21.24 2.51
C ALA A 155 -11.29 -20.13 1.47
N PRO A 156 -11.27 -18.84 1.85
CA PRO A 156 -11.55 -17.76 0.93
C PRO A 156 -10.51 -17.76 -0.19
N SER A 157 -11.00 -17.75 -1.44
CA SER A 157 -10.14 -17.72 -2.63
C SER A 157 -9.29 -16.45 -2.72
N GLY A 158 -9.69 -15.37 -2.03
CA GLY A 158 -9.00 -14.09 -2.02
C GLY A 158 -9.12 -13.34 -0.70
N VAL A 159 -8.01 -12.77 -0.26
CA VAL A 159 -7.88 -11.91 0.92
C VAL A 159 -7.11 -10.64 0.56
N LEU A 160 -7.59 -9.48 0.97
CA LEU A 160 -6.93 -8.19 0.74
C LEU A 160 -6.52 -7.53 2.06
N LEU A 161 -5.23 -7.23 2.22
CA LEU A 161 -4.71 -6.34 3.27
C LEU A 161 -4.56 -4.93 2.68
N TYR A 162 -5.25 -3.93 3.23
CA TYR A 162 -5.21 -2.56 2.70
C TYR A 162 -5.06 -1.52 3.81
N GLY A 163 -4.54 -0.35 3.47
CA GLY A 163 -4.29 0.73 4.42
C GLY A 163 -2.94 1.41 4.19
N PRO A 164 -2.54 2.38 5.03
CA PRO A 164 -1.30 3.13 4.88
C PRO A 164 -0.02 2.26 4.76
N PRO A 165 1.05 2.78 4.12
CA PRO A 165 2.35 2.13 4.12
C PRO A 165 2.92 2.02 5.55
N GLY A 166 3.94 1.18 5.74
CA GLY A 166 4.63 1.05 7.03
C GLY A 166 3.86 0.30 8.13
N CYS A 167 2.57 0.04 7.96
CA CYS A 167 1.69 -0.52 9.00
C CYS A 167 1.66 -2.07 9.06
N GLY A 168 2.66 -2.75 8.46
CA GLY A 168 2.88 -4.19 8.70
C GLY A 168 2.18 -5.20 7.78
N LYS A 169 1.46 -4.77 6.73
CA LYS A 169 0.75 -5.69 5.78
C LYS A 169 1.61 -6.88 5.30
N THR A 170 2.80 -6.61 4.77
CA THR A 170 3.76 -7.63 4.28
C THR A 170 4.35 -8.51 5.39
N MET A 171 4.33 -8.06 6.63
CA MET A 171 4.76 -8.82 7.82
C MET A 171 3.65 -9.76 8.28
N LEU A 172 2.41 -9.27 8.33
CA LEU A 172 1.20 -10.04 8.61
C LEU A 172 0.99 -11.16 7.58
N ALA A 173 1.23 -10.88 6.29
CA ALA A 173 1.19 -11.89 5.23
C ALA A 173 2.21 -13.02 5.41
N LYS A 174 3.39 -12.72 5.97
CA LYS A 174 4.44 -13.70 6.24
C LYS A 174 4.15 -14.54 7.49
N ALA A 175 3.74 -13.89 8.58
CA ALA A 175 3.28 -14.58 9.79
C ALA A 175 2.12 -15.55 9.49
N LEU A 176 1.13 -15.11 8.71
CA LEU A 176 0.01 -15.93 8.27
C LEU A 176 0.44 -17.21 7.53
N ALA A 177 1.51 -17.15 6.74
CA ALA A 177 2.05 -18.31 6.02
C ALA A 177 2.92 -19.23 6.90
N HIS A 178 3.66 -18.66 7.87
CA HIS A 178 4.37 -19.42 8.90
C HIS A 178 3.37 -20.25 9.73
N GLU A 179 2.39 -19.59 10.35
CA GLU A 179 1.42 -20.23 11.25
C GLU A 179 0.47 -21.21 10.53
N SER A 180 0.12 -20.97 9.26
CA SER A 180 -0.69 -21.92 8.48
C SER A 180 0.10 -23.09 7.89
N GLY A 181 1.44 -23.11 8.00
CA GLY A 181 2.28 -24.12 7.34
C GLY A 181 2.12 -24.15 5.82
N ALA A 182 1.62 -23.07 5.22
CA ALA A 182 1.32 -22.98 3.80
C ALA A 182 2.55 -22.49 3.02
N CYS A 183 2.84 -23.12 1.88
CA CYS A 183 3.96 -22.69 1.04
C CYS A 183 3.69 -21.28 0.50
N PHE A 184 4.58 -20.33 0.81
CA PHE A 184 4.41 -18.92 0.49
C PHE A 184 5.02 -18.62 -0.88
N ILE A 185 4.22 -18.22 -1.86
CA ILE A 185 4.68 -17.83 -3.20
C ILE A 185 4.65 -16.31 -3.27
N ASN A 186 5.82 -15.69 -3.17
CA ASN A 186 5.98 -14.23 -3.10
C ASN A 186 6.05 -13.64 -4.51
N LEU A 187 4.89 -13.39 -5.13
CA LEU A 187 4.81 -13.07 -6.55
C LEU A 187 5.14 -11.60 -6.84
N HIS A 188 6.37 -11.35 -7.28
CA HIS A 188 6.82 -10.03 -7.71
C HIS A 188 6.30 -9.66 -9.11
N ILE A 189 5.96 -8.38 -9.29
CA ILE A 189 5.48 -7.80 -10.57
C ILE A 189 6.45 -8.07 -11.72
N SER A 190 7.74 -7.88 -11.47
CA SER A 190 8.83 -8.13 -12.41
C SER A 190 8.86 -9.55 -12.96
N THR A 191 8.35 -10.52 -12.20
CA THR A 191 8.33 -11.95 -12.53
C THR A 191 7.10 -12.32 -13.39
N LEU A 192 6.15 -11.39 -13.57
CA LEU A 192 5.08 -11.47 -14.57
C LEU A 192 5.37 -10.62 -15.81
N THR A 193 6.01 -9.45 -15.65
CA THR A 193 6.24 -8.48 -16.73
C THR A 193 7.59 -8.69 -17.45
N GLU A 194 7.82 -9.88 -18.00
CA GLU A 194 8.96 -10.10 -18.90
C GLU A 194 8.84 -9.30 -20.22
N LYS A 195 9.98 -9.02 -20.87
CA LYS A 195 10.05 -8.22 -22.10
C LYS A 195 9.54 -8.94 -23.36
N TRP A 196 9.17 -10.22 -23.27
CA TRP A 196 8.79 -11.05 -24.41
C TRP A 196 7.27 -11.22 -24.50
N TYR A 197 6.71 -10.72 -25.61
CA TYR A 197 5.27 -10.68 -25.86
C TYR A 197 4.67 -12.11 -25.90
N GLY A 198 3.89 -12.45 -24.87
CA GLY A 198 3.16 -13.72 -24.76
C GLY A 198 3.71 -14.76 -23.76
N ASP A 199 4.87 -14.52 -23.13
CA ASP A 199 5.36 -15.42 -22.07
C ASP A 199 4.73 -15.14 -20.69
N SER A 200 4.30 -13.90 -20.42
CA SER A 200 3.62 -13.52 -19.17
C SER A 200 2.38 -14.37 -18.84
N ASN A 201 1.56 -14.73 -19.83
CA ASN A 201 0.37 -15.58 -19.59
C ASN A 201 0.80 -16.99 -19.14
N LYS A 202 1.89 -17.53 -19.70
CA LYS A 202 2.45 -18.84 -19.31
C LYS A 202 3.04 -18.79 -17.90
N LEU A 203 3.64 -17.66 -17.52
CA LEU A 203 4.11 -17.40 -16.15
C LEU A 203 2.94 -17.35 -15.17
N VAL A 204 1.84 -16.65 -15.49
CA VAL A 204 0.61 -16.69 -14.68
C VAL A 204 0.09 -18.12 -14.51
N ASN A 205 -0.08 -18.88 -15.60
CA ASN A 205 -0.52 -20.28 -15.52
C ASN A 205 0.45 -21.14 -14.67
N ALA A 206 1.76 -20.90 -14.79
CA ALA A 206 2.77 -21.55 -13.97
C ALA A 206 2.67 -21.22 -12.47
N VAL A 207 2.32 -19.98 -12.08
CA VAL A 207 2.03 -19.62 -10.68
C VAL A 207 0.91 -20.50 -10.13
N PHE A 208 -0.25 -20.53 -10.81
CA PHE A 208 -1.39 -21.31 -10.33
C PHE A 208 -1.15 -22.83 -10.43
N SER A 209 -0.38 -23.29 -11.40
CA SER A 209 0.03 -24.70 -11.53
C SER A 209 0.96 -25.13 -10.40
N LEU A 210 1.95 -24.31 -10.07
CA LEU A 210 2.86 -24.56 -8.95
C LEU A 210 2.13 -24.47 -7.60
N ALA A 211 1.24 -23.48 -7.41
CA ALA A 211 0.39 -23.38 -6.24
C ALA A 211 -0.44 -24.65 -6.02
N ARG A 212 -1.02 -25.22 -7.10
CA ARG A 212 -1.75 -26.50 -7.08
C ARG A 212 -0.86 -27.69 -6.70
N LYS A 213 0.42 -27.70 -7.10
CA LYS A 213 1.40 -28.76 -6.75
C LYS A 213 1.89 -28.70 -5.29
N LEU A 214 1.80 -27.55 -4.63
CA LEU A 214 2.41 -27.31 -3.30
C LEU A 214 1.44 -27.25 -2.11
N GLN A 215 0.13 -27.41 -2.34
CA GLN A 215 -0.95 -27.19 -1.36
C GLN A 215 -0.73 -27.79 0.06
N PRO A 216 -1.17 -27.12 1.15
CA PRO A 216 -1.70 -25.75 1.19
C PRO A 216 -0.63 -24.72 0.79
N SER A 217 -1.06 -23.66 0.11
CA SER A 217 -0.21 -22.59 -0.40
C SER A 217 -0.91 -21.22 -0.36
N ILE A 218 -0.12 -20.17 -0.14
CA ILE A 218 -0.57 -18.77 -0.19
C ILE A 218 0.22 -18.09 -1.30
N VAL A 219 -0.48 -17.51 -2.28
CA VAL A 219 0.14 -16.67 -3.31
C VAL A 219 0.01 -15.22 -2.87
N PHE A 220 1.12 -14.60 -2.48
CA PHE A 220 1.16 -13.22 -2.01
C PHE A 220 1.53 -12.28 -3.15
N ILE A 221 0.80 -11.16 -3.27
CA ILE A 221 1.09 -10.07 -4.21
C ILE A 221 1.14 -8.77 -3.41
N ASP A 222 2.33 -8.21 -3.21
CA ASP A 222 2.47 -6.83 -2.70
C ASP A 222 2.23 -5.82 -3.82
N GLU A 223 1.74 -4.64 -3.47
CA GLU A 223 1.32 -3.58 -4.40
C GLU A 223 0.40 -4.12 -5.52
N ILE A 224 -0.61 -4.93 -5.15
CA ILE A 224 -1.52 -5.61 -6.08
C ILE A 224 -2.25 -4.64 -7.04
N ASP A 225 -2.44 -3.39 -6.64
CA ASP A 225 -2.94 -2.29 -7.47
C ASP A 225 -2.06 -1.98 -8.70
N ALA A 226 -0.75 -2.28 -8.67
CA ALA A 226 0.13 -2.09 -9.82
C ALA A 226 0.03 -3.23 -10.87
N VAL A 227 -0.47 -4.42 -10.49
CA VAL A 227 -0.69 -5.56 -11.42
C VAL A 227 -2.15 -5.67 -11.85
N LEU A 228 -3.07 -5.48 -10.89
CA LEU A 228 -4.50 -5.77 -11.00
C LEU A 228 -5.36 -4.52 -10.72
N GLY A 229 -4.77 -3.33 -10.84
CA GLY A 229 -5.46 -2.05 -10.75
C GLY A 229 -6.40 -1.76 -11.92
N GLN A 230 -7.22 -0.73 -11.75
CA GLN A 230 -8.17 -0.25 -12.75
C GLN A 230 -7.52 -0.02 -14.11
N ARG A 231 -8.22 -0.40 -15.19
CA ARG A 231 -7.74 -0.21 -16.56
C ARG A 231 -7.69 1.28 -16.91
N ARG A 232 -6.49 1.80 -17.15
CA ARG A 232 -6.28 3.21 -17.53
C ARG A 232 -6.27 3.38 -19.06
N SER A 233 -6.76 4.52 -19.53
CA SER A 233 -6.69 4.91 -20.94
C SER A 233 -5.23 4.95 -21.41
N GLY A 234 -4.85 4.03 -22.30
CA GLY A 234 -3.46 3.87 -22.76
C GLY A 234 -2.65 2.79 -22.01
N GLU A 235 -3.26 1.98 -21.14
CA GLU A 235 -2.63 0.77 -20.63
C GLU A 235 -2.28 -0.19 -21.79
N HIS A 236 -1.07 -0.79 -21.72
CA HIS A 236 -0.58 -1.67 -22.78
C HIS A 236 -1.34 -3.01 -22.83
N GLU A 237 -1.71 -3.46 -24.02
CA GLU A 237 -2.57 -4.64 -24.26
C GLU A 237 -2.10 -5.90 -23.54
N ALA A 238 -0.77 -6.14 -23.47
CA ALA A 238 -0.20 -7.28 -22.75
C ALA A 238 -0.53 -7.28 -21.25
N SER A 239 -0.61 -6.10 -20.59
CA SER A 239 -1.07 -6.00 -19.19
C SER A 239 -2.55 -6.41 -19.07
N GLY A 240 -3.38 -5.96 -20.01
CA GLY A 240 -4.79 -6.36 -20.10
C GLY A 240 -4.98 -7.88 -20.27
N MET A 241 -4.13 -8.52 -21.06
CA MET A 241 -4.11 -9.99 -21.22
C MET A 241 -3.66 -10.71 -19.94
N VAL A 242 -2.60 -10.24 -19.27
CA VAL A 242 -2.12 -10.80 -18.00
C VAL A 242 -3.19 -10.70 -16.91
N LYS A 243 -3.87 -9.55 -16.79
CA LYS A 243 -5.02 -9.35 -15.88
C LYS A 243 -6.13 -10.38 -16.17
N ALA A 244 -6.44 -10.63 -17.44
CA ALA A 244 -7.49 -11.58 -17.84
C ALA A 244 -7.12 -13.04 -17.57
N GLU A 245 -5.90 -13.46 -17.87
CA GLU A 245 -5.39 -14.82 -17.59
C GLU A 245 -5.37 -15.08 -16.07
N PHE A 246 -4.96 -14.08 -15.27
CA PHE A 246 -4.91 -14.18 -13.81
C PHE A 246 -6.31 -14.36 -13.21
N MET A 247 -7.29 -13.55 -13.62
CA MET A 247 -8.68 -13.71 -13.20
C MET A 247 -9.25 -15.08 -13.60
N THR A 248 -8.97 -15.54 -14.82
CA THR A 248 -9.46 -16.84 -15.33
C THR A 248 -8.94 -18.01 -14.49
N HIS A 249 -7.66 -18.00 -14.10
CA HIS A 249 -7.13 -19.03 -13.22
C HIS A 249 -7.60 -18.91 -11.77
N TRP A 250 -7.88 -17.70 -11.29
CA TRP A 250 -8.43 -17.46 -9.95
C TRP A 250 -9.87 -17.95 -9.81
N ASP A 251 -10.72 -17.71 -10.82
CA ASP A 251 -12.06 -18.32 -10.90
C ASP A 251 -11.97 -19.85 -10.98
N GLY A 252 -10.92 -20.36 -11.63
CA GLY A 252 -10.54 -21.77 -11.60
C GLY A 252 -10.29 -22.33 -10.20
N LEU A 253 -9.79 -21.52 -9.24
CA LEU A 253 -9.63 -21.97 -7.84
C LEU A 253 -10.97 -22.16 -7.13
N ALA A 254 -11.90 -21.21 -7.32
CA ALA A 254 -13.23 -21.26 -6.70
C ALA A 254 -14.15 -22.34 -7.31
N SER A 255 -13.90 -22.76 -8.55
CA SER A 255 -14.73 -23.71 -9.29
C SER A 255 -14.19 -25.15 -9.35
N SER A 256 -12.93 -25.41 -8.97
CA SER A 256 -12.31 -26.74 -9.14
C SER A 256 -12.29 -27.63 -7.89
N THR A 257 -13.29 -28.49 -7.75
CA THR A 257 -13.10 -29.81 -7.12
C THR A 257 -12.21 -30.66 -8.04
N ALA A 258 -10.90 -30.65 -7.77
CA ALA A 258 -9.93 -31.26 -8.67
C ALA A 258 -10.08 -32.79 -8.74
N SER A 259 -10.10 -33.30 -9.98
CA SER A 259 -9.90 -34.71 -10.33
C SER A 259 -10.80 -35.72 -9.59
N GLY A 260 -12.10 -35.41 -9.47
CA GLY A 260 -13.10 -36.34 -8.91
C GLY A 260 -13.00 -36.56 -7.40
N SER A 261 -12.14 -35.82 -6.70
CA SER A 261 -12.17 -35.71 -5.25
C SER A 261 -13.11 -34.56 -4.84
N ASN A 262 -13.92 -34.77 -3.80
CA ASN A 262 -14.88 -33.77 -3.33
C ASN A 262 -14.23 -32.68 -2.44
N THR A 263 -12.95 -32.39 -2.70
CA THR A 263 -12.07 -31.59 -1.84
C THR A 263 -11.84 -30.21 -2.48
N PRO A 264 -12.07 -29.09 -1.76
CA PRO A 264 -11.76 -27.75 -2.27
C PRO A 264 -10.24 -27.52 -2.41
N GLN A 265 -9.84 -26.61 -3.30
CA GLN A 265 -8.43 -26.18 -3.38
C GLN A 265 -8.03 -25.44 -2.09
N ARG A 266 -6.86 -25.79 -1.54
CA ARG A 266 -6.25 -25.10 -0.38
C ARG A 266 -5.23 -24.08 -0.87
N ILE A 267 -5.72 -23.10 -1.62
CA ILE A 267 -4.93 -22.03 -2.25
C ILE A 267 -5.63 -20.69 -1.97
N CYS A 268 -4.94 -19.81 -1.25
CA CYS A 268 -5.42 -18.45 -0.98
C CYS A 268 -4.59 -17.44 -1.78
N ILE A 269 -5.25 -16.52 -2.50
CA ILE A 269 -4.60 -15.34 -3.08
C ILE A 269 -4.64 -14.21 -2.05
N LEU A 270 -3.47 -13.72 -1.63
CA LEU A 270 -3.33 -12.69 -0.60
C LEU A 270 -2.71 -11.44 -1.21
N GLY A 271 -3.51 -10.39 -1.41
CA GLY A 271 -3.01 -9.10 -1.87
C GLY A 271 -2.66 -8.17 -0.72
N ALA A 272 -1.63 -7.34 -0.89
CA ALA A 272 -1.43 -6.14 -0.11
C ALA A 272 -1.49 -4.90 -1.01
N THR A 273 -2.07 -3.81 -0.51
CA THR A 273 -2.14 -2.53 -1.21
C THR A 273 -2.00 -1.34 -0.25
N ASN A 274 -1.50 -0.22 -0.76
CA ASN A 274 -1.58 1.09 -0.11
C ASN A 274 -2.82 1.89 -0.53
N ARG A 275 -3.61 1.39 -1.48
CA ARG A 275 -4.61 2.12 -2.27
C ARG A 275 -5.75 1.20 -2.75
N ILE A 276 -6.69 0.87 -1.86
CA ILE A 276 -7.82 -0.01 -2.22
C ILE A 276 -8.66 0.55 -3.39
N GLN A 277 -8.74 1.88 -3.53
CA GLN A 277 -9.45 2.56 -4.63
C GLN A 277 -8.75 2.46 -5.99
N ASP A 278 -7.44 2.17 -6.05
CA ASP A 278 -6.71 2.00 -7.32
C ASP A 278 -6.95 0.58 -7.90
N ILE A 279 -7.57 -0.35 -7.16
CA ILE A 279 -7.87 -1.74 -7.55
C ILE A 279 -9.14 -1.82 -8.42
N ASP A 280 -9.15 -2.73 -9.41
CA ASP A 280 -10.32 -3.01 -10.25
C ASP A 280 -11.46 -3.72 -9.48
N GLU A 281 -12.71 -3.34 -9.73
CA GLU A 281 -13.87 -3.89 -9.00
C GLU A 281 -14.02 -5.41 -9.18
N ALA A 282 -13.63 -5.95 -10.35
CA ALA A 282 -13.64 -7.40 -10.60
C ALA A 282 -12.67 -8.17 -9.69
N ILE A 283 -11.62 -7.50 -9.20
CA ILE A 283 -10.62 -8.05 -8.28
C ILE A 283 -11.11 -7.91 -6.84
N LEU A 284 -11.71 -6.76 -6.49
CA LEU A 284 -12.36 -6.56 -5.19
C LEU A 284 -13.51 -7.55 -4.95
N ARG A 285 -14.24 -7.98 -5.99
CA ARG A 285 -15.25 -9.05 -5.92
C ARG A 285 -14.65 -10.44 -5.68
N ARG A 286 -13.41 -10.69 -6.13
CA ARG A 286 -12.67 -11.97 -5.92
C ARG A 286 -11.94 -12.03 -4.58
N MET A 287 -11.93 -10.95 -3.82
CA MET A 287 -11.35 -10.85 -2.47
C MET A 287 -12.45 -10.63 -1.42
N PRO A 288 -13.24 -11.66 -1.06
CA PRO A 288 -14.35 -11.52 -0.14
C PRO A 288 -13.93 -10.98 1.24
N LYS A 289 -12.78 -11.42 1.77
CA LYS A 289 -12.21 -10.88 3.02
C LYS A 289 -11.29 -9.70 2.72
N LYS A 290 -11.52 -8.56 3.39
CA LYS A 290 -10.75 -7.31 3.24
C LYS A 290 -10.45 -6.74 4.62
N PHE A 291 -9.17 -6.52 4.92
CA PHE A 291 -8.69 -6.14 6.24
C PHE A 291 -8.05 -4.74 6.24
N PRO A 292 -8.64 -3.74 6.92
CA PRO A 292 -8.07 -2.40 7.06
C PRO A 292 -6.95 -2.38 8.10
N VAL A 293 -5.71 -2.37 7.63
CA VAL A 293 -4.49 -2.23 8.44
C VAL A 293 -4.16 -0.73 8.58
N ALA A 294 -4.81 -0.09 9.55
CA ALA A 294 -4.71 1.35 9.84
C ALA A 294 -3.42 1.76 10.57
N LEU A 295 -3.25 3.07 10.82
CA LEU A 295 -2.20 3.59 11.69
C LEU A 295 -2.44 3.15 13.16
N PRO A 296 -1.36 2.84 13.92
CA PRO A 296 -1.49 2.33 15.28
C PRO A 296 -1.97 3.39 16.29
N ASN A 297 -2.99 3.04 17.08
CA ASN A 297 -3.46 3.78 18.25
C ASN A 297 -2.42 3.75 19.40
N ALA A 298 -2.66 4.48 20.50
CA ALA A 298 -1.68 4.60 21.59
C ALA A 298 -1.26 3.25 22.22
N SER A 299 -2.20 2.33 22.46
CA SER A 299 -1.91 0.98 22.98
C SER A 299 -1.11 0.16 21.96
N GLN A 300 -1.52 0.18 20.69
CA GLN A 300 -0.82 -0.49 19.60
C GLN A 300 0.62 0.03 19.45
N ARG A 301 0.85 1.35 19.54
CA ARG A 301 2.20 1.94 19.55
C ARG A 301 3.02 1.49 20.75
N SER A 302 2.44 1.38 21.93
CA SER A 302 3.13 0.86 23.13
C SER A 302 3.62 -0.59 22.93
N ASN A 303 2.77 -1.44 22.34
CA ASN A 303 3.13 -2.81 21.99
C ASN A 303 4.25 -2.85 20.92
N ILE A 304 4.17 -2.00 19.89
CA ILE A 304 5.19 -1.88 18.84
C ILE A 304 6.54 -1.43 19.41
N PHE A 305 6.59 -0.40 20.28
CA PHE A 305 7.82 0.00 20.96
C PHE A 305 8.38 -1.12 21.82
N SER A 306 7.55 -1.78 22.64
CA SER A 306 7.96 -2.87 23.53
C SER A 306 8.57 -4.04 22.76
N LEU A 307 7.96 -4.40 21.61
CA LEU A 307 8.47 -5.45 20.73
C LEU A 307 9.81 -5.08 20.08
N ILE A 308 9.91 -3.88 19.50
CA ILE A 308 11.13 -3.41 18.81
C ILE A 308 12.31 -3.25 19.79
N LEU A 309 12.03 -2.79 21.01
CA LEU A 309 13.04 -2.56 22.04
C LEU A 309 13.38 -3.82 22.85
N ARG A 310 12.66 -4.93 22.69
CA ARG A 310 12.88 -6.22 23.40
C ARG A 310 14.33 -6.73 23.37
N GLY A 311 15.04 -6.50 22.27
CA GLY A 311 16.45 -6.87 22.09
C GLY A 311 17.47 -5.74 22.33
N THR A 312 17.02 -4.58 22.83
CA THR A 312 17.83 -3.36 22.96
C THR A 312 18.20 -3.07 24.41
N LYS A 313 19.42 -2.59 24.65
CA LYS A 313 19.87 -2.15 25.98
C LYS A 313 19.20 -0.82 26.37
N ILE A 314 18.33 -0.84 27.37
CA ILE A 314 17.54 0.31 27.84
C ILE A 314 18.11 0.86 29.16
N ASP A 315 18.12 2.19 29.33
CA ASP A 315 18.34 2.86 30.61
C ASP A 315 16.98 3.06 31.30
N SER A 316 16.55 2.07 32.10
CA SER A 316 15.19 1.99 32.66
C SER A 316 14.81 3.08 33.67
N LYS A 317 15.75 3.97 34.02
CA LYS A 317 15.48 5.17 34.82
C LYS A 317 15.24 6.41 33.98
N ASN A 318 15.60 6.36 32.70
CA ASN A 318 15.67 7.51 31.78
C ASN A 318 14.96 7.24 30.44
N LEU A 319 14.16 6.17 30.35
CA LEU A 319 13.25 5.88 29.25
C LEU A 319 11.80 5.94 29.75
N ASP A 320 11.02 6.88 29.23
CA ASP A 320 9.58 7.04 29.44
C ASP A 320 8.85 6.54 28.18
N LEU A 321 8.31 5.31 28.25
CA LEU A 321 7.59 4.68 27.15
C LEU A 321 6.28 5.44 26.84
N ASP A 322 5.59 5.95 27.87
CA ASP A 322 4.32 6.64 27.69
C ASP A 322 4.52 8.00 27.00
N TYR A 323 5.65 8.69 27.26
CA TYR A 323 6.04 9.87 26.50
C TYR A 323 6.30 9.53 25.03
N LEU A 324 7.05 8.46 24.75
CA LEU A 324 7.29 8.02 23.37
C LEU A 324 5.97 7.66 22.65
N VAL A 325 5.03 7.02 23.35
CA VAL A 325 3.68 6.72 22.83
C VAL A 325 2.86 8.00 22.59
N ARG A 326 2.97 9.02 23.44
CA ARG A 326 2.31 10.33 23.23
C ARG A 326 2.86 11.07 22.01
N VAL A 327 4.18 11.24 21.90
CA VAL A 327 4.79 12.02 20.79
C VAL A 327 4.83 11.30 19.44
N SER A 328 4.62 9.97 19.42
CA SER A 328 4.50 9.17 18.19
C SER A 328 3.09 9.15 17.57
N ALA A 329 2.21 10.09 17.93
CA ALA A 329 0.90 10.23 17.32
C ALA A 329 1.01 10.36 15.79
N GLY A 330 0.22 9.58 15.04
CA GLY A 330 0.23 9.55 13.57
C GLY A 330 1.37 8.74 12.93
N MET A 331 2.36 8.26 13.70
CA MET A 331 3.48 7.46 13.16
C MET A 331 3.06 6.03 12.81
N SER A 332 3.54 5.51 11.68
CA SER A 332 3.38 4.11 11.28
C SER A 332 4.37 3.18 12.02
N GLY A 333 4.17 1.87 11.90
CA GLY A 333 5.08 0.87 12.46
C GLY A 333 6.51 0.98 11.93
N SER A 334 6.72 1.39 10.68
CA SER A 334 8.06 1.65 10.14
C SER A 334 8.68 2.93 10.68
N ASP A 335 7.89 3.98 10.92
CA ASP A 335 8.40 5.25 11.44
C ASP A 335 8.85 5.09 12.90
N ILE A 336 8.08 4.36 13.71
CA ILE A 336 8.44 3.98 15.08
C ILE A 336 9.74 3.14 15.07
N LYS A 337 9.88 2.21 14.11
CA LYS A 337 11.08 1.39 13.96
C LYS A 337 12.31 2.19 13.55
N GLU A 338 12.16 3.19 12.69
CA GLU A 338 13.26 4.08 12.29
C GLU A 338 13.64 5.07 13.41
N ALA A 339 12.66 5.58 14.15
CA ALA A 339 12.91 6.38 15.35
C ALA A 339 13.69 5.59 16.40
N CYS A 340 13.34 4.32 16.64
CA CYS A 340 14.11 3.41 17.50
C CYS A 340 15.53 3.17 16.95
N ARG A 341 15.71 3.06 15.63
CA ARG A 341 17.03 2.87 15.00
C ARG A 341 17.94 4.09 15.15
N ASP A 342 17.45 5.31 14.90
CA ASP A 342 18.27 6.51 15.05
C ASP A 342 18.61 6.79 16.52
N ALA A 343 17.64 6.56 17.42
CA ALA A 343 17.85 6.65 18.86
C ALA A 343 18.91 5.63 19.35
N ALA A 344 18.86 4.38 18.87
CA ALA A 344 19.89 3.36 19.17
C ALA A 344 21.31 3.76 18.70
N MET A 345 21.43 4.63 17.69
CA MET A 345 22.72 5.19 17.29
C MET A 345 23.22 6.29 18.24
N GLY A 346 22.37 6.89 19.08
CA GLY A 346 22.73 7.91 20.07
C GLY A 346 23.85 7.47 21.03
N PRO A 347 23.67 6.41 21.83
CA PRO A 347 24.72 5.87 22.71
C PRO A 347 26.02 5.50 21.98
N VAL A 348 25.92 4.98 20.75
CA VAL A 348 27.08 4.59 19.93
C VAL A 348 27.85 5.82 19.42
N ARG A 349 27.13 6.86 18.95
CA ARG A 349 27.71 8.16 18.55
C ARG A 349 28.41 8.82 19.74
N GLU A 350 27.85 8.74 20.94
CA GLU A 350 28.45 9.25 22.18
C GLU A 350 29.73 8.48 22.55
N TYR A 351 29.69 7.14 22.55
CA TYR A 351 30.87 6.29 22.82
C TYR A 351 32.03 6.58 21.86
N ILE A 352 31.74 6.70 20.55
CA ILE A 352 32.74 7.03 19.52
C ILE A 352 33.32 8.43 19.75
N ARG A 353 32.49 9.43 20.11
CA ARG A 353 32.97 10.78 20.44
C ARG A 353 33.91 10.76 21.65
N ARG A 354 33.56 10.04 22.72
CA ARG A 354 34.40 9.85 23.92
C ARG A 354 35.75 9.23 23.55
N LYS A 355 35.76 8.06 22.91
CA LYS A 355 36.98 7.37 22.48
C LYS A 355 37.83 8.15 21.48
N LYS A 356 37.22 9.06 20.68
CA LYS A 356 37.94 9.97 19.79
C LYS A 356 38.62 11.11 20.56
N ALA A 357 37.96 11.68 21.57
CA ALA A 357 38.55 12.68 22.46
C ALA A 357 39.69 12.08 23.32
N ASP A 358 39.50 10.86 23.82
CA ASP A 358 40.51 10.07 24.55
C ASP A 358 41.72 9.67 23.68
N GLY A 359 41.68 9.90 22.36
CA GLY A 359 42.67 9.41 21.38
C GLY A 359 42.71 7.89 21.17
N THR A 360 42.02 7.10 22.00
CA THR A 360 42.10 5.62 22.04
C THR A 360 41.32 4.90 20.95
N LEU A 361 40.52 5.60 20.13
CA LEU A 361 39.64 5.04 19.09
C LEU A 361 40.34 4.06 18.12
N LYS A 362 41.64 4.26 17.83
CA LYS A 362 42.41 3.37 16.92
C LYS A 362 42.92 2.08 17.58
N SER A 363 42.83 1.95 18.91
CA SER A 363 43.41 0.84 19.68
C SER A 363 42.38 -0.05 20.38
N SER A 364 41.09 0.31 20.37
CA SER A 364 40.01 -0.52 20.93
C SER A 364 39.75 -1.74 20.05
N ARG A 365 40.28 -2.91 20.44
CA ARG A 365 40.20 -4.18 19.70
C ARG A 365 38.85 -4.90 19.84
N GLY A 366 37.78 -4.13 19.95
CA GLY A 366 36.42 -4.53 20.30
C GLY A 366 35.71 -3.44 21.12
N VAL A 367 34.38 -3.51 21.17
CA VAL A 367 33.54 -2.73 22.09
C VAL A 367 32.83 -3.73 22.99
N ARG A 368 32.92 -3.56 24.31
CA ARG A 368 32.14 -4.38 25.25
C ARG A 368 30.78 -3.73 25.43
N ASP A 369 29.74 -4.52 25.65
CA ASP A 369 28.39 -3.97 25.90
C ASP A 369 28.41 -2.96 27.06
N GLU A 370 29.12 -3.28 28.15
CA GLU A 370 29.39 -2.41 29.30
C GLU A 370 29.86 -0.98 28.94
N ASP A 371 30.65 -0.83 27.88
CA ASP A 371 31.27 0.45 27.51
C ASP A 371 30.26 1.47 26.92
N VAL A 372 29.08 0.99 26.49
CA VAL A 372 27.98 1.75 25.88
C VAL A 372 26.79 1.82 26.84
N ARG A 373 26.24 3.02 27.05
CA ARG A 373 25.07 3.22 27.92
C ARG A 373 23.78 2.70 27.28
N GLY A 374 22.76 2.49 28.12
CA GLY A 374 21.41 2.19 27.64
C GLY A 374 20.76 3.38 26.92
N LEU A 375 19.74 3.04 26.13
CA LEU A 375 18.86 3.94 25.40
C LEU A 375 17.94 4.73 26.34
N ARG A 376 17.73 6.02 26.03
CA ARG A 376 16.93 6.97 26.84
C ARG A 376 15.91 7.71 25.99
N THR A 377 14.93 8.35 26.64
CA THR A 377 13.98 9.25 25.96
C THR A 377 14.70 10.37 25.19
N GLU A 378 15.82 10.89 25.72
CA GLU A 378 16.60 11.97 25.09
C GLU A 378 17.34 11.57 23.80
N ASP A 379 17.46 10.27 23.50
CA ASP A 379 18.01 9.78 22.24
C ASP A 379 16.98 9.81 21.09
N PHE A 380 15.68 9.79 21.42
CA PHE A 380 14.60 9.91 20.43
C PHE A 380 14.32 11.38 20.09
N PHE A 381 13.86 11.62 18.85
CA PHE A 381 13.37 12.94 18.38
C PHE A 381 14.33 14.11 18.67
N GLY A 382 15.63 13.84 18.51
CA GLY A 382 16.73 14.54 19.19
C GLY A 382 16.69 16.07 19.21
N ARG A 383 17.25 16.61 20.31
CA ARG A 383 17.25 18.01 20.82
C ARG A 383 17.41 19.18 19.82
N GLY A 384 17.74 18.95 18.55
CA GLY A 384 17.86 19.97 17.50
C GLY A 384 16.65 20.13 16.56
N LYS A 385 15.64 19.25 16.64
CA LYS A 385 14.36 19.41 15.90
C LYS A 385 13.20 19.78 16.82
N GLY A 386 12.83 18.92 17.77
CA GLY A 386 11.62 19.09 18.57
C GLY A 386 11.53 20.41 19.35
N LEU A 387 12.66 20.94 19.85
CA LEU A 387 12.66 22.25 20.52
C LEU A 387 12.31 23.40 19.57
N ARG A 388 12.76 23.39 18.32
CA ARG A 388 12.48 24.49 17.38
C ARG A 388 11.02 24.54 16.95
N GLU A 389 10.38 23.37 16.83
CA GLU A 389 8.93 23.30 16.60
C GLU A 389 8.17 23.74 17.86
N MET A 390 8.56 23.29 19.06
CA MET A 390 7.92 23.74 20.31
C MET A 390 8.09 25.24 20.58
N GLU A 391 9.27 25.81 20.41
CA GLU A 391 9.54 27.25 20.57
C GLU A 391 8.64 28.06 19.62
N SER A 392 8.53 27.67 18.33
CA SER A 392 7.63 28.33 17.37
C SER A 392 6.14 28.19 17.69
N LEU A 393 5.75 27.10 18.38
CA LEU A 393 4.36 26.84 18.77
C LEU A 393 3.95 27.60 20.03
N ASP A 394 4.84 27.77 21.01
CA ASP A 394 4.56 28.63 22.16
C ASP A 394 4.69 30.13 21.79
N GLU A 395 5.61 30.53 20.91
CA GLU A 395 5.65 31.90 20.36
C GLU A 395 4.34 32.28 19.64
N THR A 396 3.84 31.43 18.72
CA THR A 396 2.55 31.69 18.05
C THR A 396 1.36 31.64 19.02
N ARG A 397 1.44 30.85 20.09
CA ARG A 397 0.43 30.82 21.16
C ARG A 397 0.44 32.07 22.03
N GLU A 398 1.60 32.66 22.31
CA GLU A 398 1.69 33.96 22.99
C GLU A 398 1.20 35.09 22.07
N GLU A 399 1.52 35.09 20.77
CA GLU A 399 0.99 36.05 19.81
C GLU A 399 -0.55 35.98 19.68
N MET A 400 -1.13 34.77 19.63
CA MET A 400 -2.58 34.59 19.61
C MET A 400 -3.24 35.11 20.90
N ASN A 401 -2.66 34.83 22.07
CA ASN A 401 -3.15 35.35 23.34
C ASN A 401 -3.02 36.89 23.43
N ALA A 402 -1.94 37.48 22.90
CA ALA A 402 -1.74 38.92 22.84
C ALA A 402 -2.72 39.62 21.88
N ARG A 403 -3.03 38.99 20.73
CA ARG A 403 -4.11 39.45 19.83
C ARG A 403 -5.48 39.39 20.50
N SER A 404 -5.83 38.25 21.10
CA SER A 404 -7.12 38.07 21.77
C SER A 404 -7.36 39.12 22.87
N ARG A 405 -6.34 39.40 23.69
CA ARG A 405 -6.40 40.45 24.73
C ARG A 405 -6.54 41.87 24.19
N ARG A 406 -6.11 42.17 22.95
CA ARG A 406 -6.32 43.49 22.32
C ARG A 406 -7.73 43.65 21.71
N VAL A 407 -8.33 42.57 21.23
CA VAL A 407 -9.69 42.60 20.64
C VAL A 407 -10.75 42.88 21.72
N HIS A 408 -10.54 42.39 22.95
CA HIS A 408 -11.49 42.53 24.06
C HIS A 408 -11.46 43.90 24.79
N THR A 409 -10.69 44.88 24.30
CA THR A 409 -10.54 46.21 24.94
C THR A 409 -11.04 47.38 24.10
N THR A 410 -11.68 47.13 22.95
CA THR A 410 -12.11 48.19 22.01
C THR A 410 -13.50 47.93 21.42
N SER A 411 -14.49 47.65 22.28
CA SER A 411 -15.89 47.44 21.85
C SER A 411 -16.94 47.99 22.83
N GLU A 412 -16.63 49.08 23.54
CA GLU A 412 -17.61 49.89 24.29
C GLU A 412 -17.35 51.40 24.10
N SER A 413 -17.68 51.96 22.92
CA SER A 413 -17.93 53.40 22.78
C SER A 413 -18.57 53.79 21.43
N SER A 414 -19.50 54.74 21.50
CA SER A 414 -19.99 55.65 20.44
C SER A 414 -20.66 55.08 19.19
N GLU A 415 -21.93 55.47 19.03
CA GLU A 415 -22.72 55.44 17.79
C GLU A 415 -22.42 56.66 16.89
N GLU A 416 -23.05 56.69 15.71
CA GLU A 416 -23.36 57.85 14.83
C GLU A 416 -22.30 58.56 13.94
N ALA A 417 -22.79 58.89 12.73
CA ALA A 417 -22.58 60.13 11.96
C ALA A 417 -21.26 60.44 11.19
N SER A 418 -21.06 59.72 10.08
CA SER A 418 -21.08 60.27 8.70
C SER A 418 -20.01 61.26 8.13
N SER A 419 -19.83 61.13 6.80
CA SER A 419 -19.40 62.14 5.78
C SER A 419 -17.90 62.39 5.52
N ALA A 420 -17.58 62.47 4.22
CA ALA A 420 -16.52 63.20 3.46
C ALA A 420 -15.08 63.36 4.03
N ASP A 421 -14.02 63.58 3.23
CA ASP A 421 -13.91 63.92 1.79
C ASP A 421 -12.70 63.19 1.12
N SER A 422 -12.05 63.81 0.14
CA SER A 422 -11.30 63.15 -0.95
C SER A 422 -9.89 63.74 -1.22
N THR A 423 -9.23 63.27 -2.30
CA THR A 423 -7.92 63.72 -2.87
C THR A 423 -6.63 63.28 -2.12
N THR A 424 -5.43 63.17 -2.71
CA THR A 424 -4.93 63.60 -4.06
C THR A 424 -3.83 62.65 -4.64
N SER A 425 -3.34 62.94 -5.85
CA SER A 425 -2.20 62.40 -6.63
C SER A 425 -0.81 62.41 -5.94
N GLY A 426 0.26 61.79 -6.45
CA GLY A 426 0.45 61.01 -7.71
C GLY A 426 1.94 60.70 -8.06
N ASP A 427 2.28 60.80 -9.36
CA ASP A 427 3.61 60.77 -10.03
C ASP A 427 4.39 59.43 -10.25
N GLU A 428 4.36 58.97 -11.51
CA GLU A 428 5.48 58.74 -12.49
C GLU A 428 6.97 58.58 -12.01
N LYS A 429 7.94 57.93 -12.69
CA LYS A 429 8.24 57.44 -14.09
C LYS A 429 9.50 56.52 -14.03
N SER A 430 9.98 55.72 -15.01
CA SER A 430 9.41 54.91 -16.13
C SER A 430 10.53 54.19 -16.95
N ARG A 431 10.25 53.03 -17.60
CA ARG A 431 11.02 52.37 -18.73
C ARG A 431 12.33 51.63 -18.34
N HIS A 432 12.93 50.71 -19.13
CA HIS A 432 12.78 50.35 -20.57
C HIS A 432 13.30 48.91 -20.90
N TYR A 433 12.54 48.09 -21.66
CA TYR A 433 12.90 47.16 -22.77
C TYR A 433 14.04 46.09 -22.57
N ASP A 434 14.12 44.95 -23.30
CA ASP A 434 13.58 44.53 -24.61
C ASP A 434 13.33 42.98 -24.73
N ASP A 435 12.76 42.53 -25.87
CA ASP A 435 12.34 41.14 -26.25
C ASP A 435 13.49 40.29 -26.92
N PRO A 436 13.36 39.06 -27.54
CA PRO A 436 12.16 38.34 -28.08
C PRO A 436 12.09 36.77 -27.94
N GLU A 437 11.17 36.16 -28.72
CA GLU A 437 10.92 34.73 -29.06
C GLU A 437 12.12 33.97 -29.78
N PRO A 438 12.06 32.71 -30.35
CA PRO A 438 10.91 31.81 -30.63
C PRO A 438 11.08 30.25 -30.66
N SER A 439 9.95 29.58 -30.98
CA SER A 439 9.81 28.35 -31.82
C SER A 439 10.10 26.95 -31.24
N ALA A 440 9.63 25.92 -31.96
CA ALA A 440 9.72 24.49 -31.62
C ALA A 440 9.94 23.62 -32.87
N ILE A 441 10.56 22.44 -32.73
CA ILE A 441 10.54 21.27 -33.65
C ILE A 441 11.09 20.03 -32.91
N SER A 442 10.97 18.82 -33.48
CA SER A 442 10.83 17.53 -32.78
C SER A 442 12.02 16.54 -32.81
N HIS A 443 11.89 15.47 -31.99
CA HIS A 443 12.64 14.19 -31.90
C HIS A 443 13.98 14.23 -31.11
N ILE A 444 14.15 13.53 -29.96
CA ILE A 444 14.08 12.07 -29.63
C ILE A 444 15.25 11.28 -30.28
N HIS A 445 16.09 10.52 -29.57
CA HIS A 445 16.55 10.50 -28.17
C HIS A 445 17.82 9.62 -28.10
N PRO A 446 18.59 9.63 -27.00
CA PRO A 446 18.62 8.41 -26.16
C PRO A 446 18.49 8.73 -24.67
N HIS A 447 18.15 7.72 -23.85
CA HIS A 447 17.96 7.87 -22.41
C HIS A 447 19.13 7.28 -21.61
N HIS A 448 19.66 8.06 -20.67
CA HIS A 448 20.15 7.54 -19.40
C HIS A 448 19.03 7.65 -18.35
N HIS A 449 19.04 6.78 -17.35
CA HIS A 449 18.08 6.86 -16.25
C HIS A 449 18.48 7.97 -15.28
N GLU A 450 17.88 9.14 -15.45
CA GLU A 450 17.97 10.24 -14.48
C GLU A 450 17.03 9.99 -13.30
N HIS A 451 17.49 10.27 -12.08
CA HIS A 451 16.57 10.63 -11.01
C HIS A 451 15.85 11.92 -11.41
N PRO A 452 14.59 12.14 -11.00
CA PRO A 452 13.99 13.47 -11.15
C PRO A 452 14.94 14.48 -10.50
N PRO A 453 15.33 15.57 -11.20
CA PRO A 453 16.28 16.52 -10.65
C PRO A 453 15.73 17.08 -9.33
N PRO A 454 16.61 17.42 -8.36
CA PRO A 454 16.16 18.15 -7.18
C PRO A 454 15.40 19.38 -7.65
N ALA A 455 14.20 19.60 -7.12
CA ALA A 455 13.41 20.78 -7.45
C ALA A 455 14.31 22.02 -7.25
N PRO A 456 14.36 22.96 -8.22
CA PRO A 456 15.24 24.11 -8.14
C PRO A 456 15.17 24.83 -6.79
N GLU A 457 16.27 25.43 -6.36
CA GLU A 457 16.19 26.42 -5.27
C GLU A 457 15.13 27.48 -5.65
N ASP A 458 14.31 27.87 -4.68
CA ASP A 458 13.09 28.67 -4.87
C ASP A 458 11.96 28.07 -5.74
N ALA A 459 11.94 26.79 -6.14
CA ALA A 459 10.82 26.23 -6.94
C ALA A 459 9.44 26.45 -6.30
N TRP A 460 9.35 26.36 -4.97
CA TRP A 460 8.14 26.62 -4.17
C TRP A 460 7.60 28.06 -4.30
N LYS A 461 8.41 29.01 -4.76
CA LYS A 461 8.04 30.42 -4.99
C LYS A 461 7.06 30.59 -6.15
N THR A 462 7.05 29.64 -7.10
CA THR A 462 6.15 29.66 -8.27
C THR A 462 5.22 28.46 -8.34
N THR A 463 5.50 27.36 -7.63
CA THR A 463 4.66 26.15 -7.60
C THR A 463 4.01 25.83 -6.25
N GLY A 464 4.38 26.53 -5.17
CA GLY A 464 3.91 26.30 -3.81
C GLY A 464 2.53 26.91 -3.49
N VAL A 465 2.46 27.74 -2.44
CA VAL A 465 1.19 28.26 -1.90
C VAL A 465 0.46 29.12 -2.95
N ARG A 466 -0.74 28.69 -3.34
CA ARG A 466 -1.63 29.44 -4.23
C ARG A 466 -2.73 30.12 -3.42
N VAL A 467 -2.82 31.45 -3.53
CA VAL A 467 -3.96 32.22 -3.01
C VAL A 467 -4.94 32.46 -4.16
N VAL A 468 -6.22 32.15 -3.94
CA VAL A 468 -7.29 32.36 -4.92
C VAL A 468 -8.21 33.48 -4.40
N PRO A 469 -8.19 34.69 -4.98
CA PRO A 469 -9.08 35.77 -4.57
C PRO A 469 -10.56 35.44 -4.77
N ALA A 470 -11.41 35.81 -3.81
CA ALA A 470 -12.87 35.58 -3.88
C ALA A 470 -13.54 36.25 -5.08
N SER A 471 -12.95 37.32 -5.63
CA SER A 471 -13.39 38.00 -6.85
C SER A 471 -13.04 37.27 -8.17
N SER A 472 -12.43 36.08 -8.09
CA SER A 472 -11.87 35.37 -9.27
C SER A 472 -12.39 33.94 -9.48
N LEU A 473 -13.36 33.49 -8.68
CA LEU A 473 -13.84 32.10 -8.66
C LEU A 473 -14.44 31.67 -10.02
N GLU A 474 -14.23 30.42 -10.41
CA GLU A 474 -14.78 29.82 -11.64
C GLU A 474 -16.23 29.36 -11.43
N PRO A 475 -17.24 29.84 -12.17
CA PRO A 475 -18.59 29.25 -12.14
C PRO A 475 -18.57 27.75 -12.51
N VAL A 476 -19.43 26.96 -11.87
CA VAL A 476 -19.52 25.51 -12.11
C VAL A 476 -20.64 25.20 -13.11
N ASP A 477 -20.33 25.36 -14.40
CA ASP A 477 -21.24 25.01 -15.50
C ASP A 477 -21.37 23.49 -15.69
N GLY A 478 -22.59 22.97 -15.82
CA GLY A 478 -22.81 21.55 -16.16
C GLY A 478 -24.23 21.04 -15.86
N ALA A 479 -24.46 19.74 -16.12
CA ALA A 479 -25.76 19.07 -15.97
C ALA A 479 -26.23 18.85 -14.50
N HIS A 480 -25.54 19.47 -13.54
CA HIS A 480 -25.79 19.35 -12.10
C HIS A 480 -26.09 20.71 -11.44
N THR A 481 -26.26 21.78 -12.23
CA THR A 481 -26.80 23.05 -11.74
C THR A 481 -28.23 22.84 -11.23
N THR A 482 -28.55 23.47 -10.10
CA THR A 482 -29.85 23.33 -9.45
C THR A 482 -30.58 24.66 -9.53
N PRO A 483 -31.86 24.70 -9.98
CA PRO A 483 -32.62 25.94 -10.02
C PRO A 483 -32.66 26.62 -8.64
N GLY A 484 -32.21 27.87 -8.57
CA GLY A 484 -32.14 28.63 -7.31
C GLY A 484 -30.84 28.46 -6.51
N MET A 485 -29.78 27.86 -7.08
CA MET A 485 -28.46 27.77 -6.44
C MET A 485 -27.30 27.99 -7.42
N ASP A 486 -26.46 28.99 -7.13
CA ASP A 486 -25.20 29.27 -7.82
C ASP A 486 -24.03 28.57 -7.11
N ARG A 487 -23.06 28.05 -7.87
CA ARG A 487 -21.85 27.37 -7.34
C ARG A 487 -20.60 27.82 -8.11
N SER A 488 -19.52 28.15 -7.37
CA SER A 488 -18.26 28.63 -7.96
C SER A 488 -17.03 28.00 -7.28
N ALA A 489 -16.09 27.48 -8.06
CA ALA A 489 -14.89 26.80 -7.59
C ALA A 489 -13.73 27.75 -7.25
N ALA A 490 -13.05 27.46 -6.13
CA ALA A 490 -11.79 28.06 -5.71
C ALA A 490 -10.61 27.09 -5.88
N ILE A 491 -10.84 25.81 -5.57
CA ILE A 491 -9.85 24.74 -5.55
C ILE A 491 -10.39 23.57 -6.37
N ASN A 492 -9.69 23.20 -7.44
CA ASN A 492 -9.98 22.08 -8.33
C ASN A 492 -8.69 21.65 -9.07
N THR A 493 -8.76 20.60 -9.88
CA THR A 493 -7.62 20.07 -10.65
C THR A 493 -7.10 21.08 -11.70
N SER A 494 -7.99 21.76 -12.43
CA SER A 494 -7.64 22.67 -13.53
C SER A 494 -6.92 23.94 -13.07
N ARG A 495 -7.34 24.51 -11.94
CA ARG A 495 -6.91 25.83 -11.45
C ARG A 495 -5.69 25.77 -10.54
N VAL A 496 -5.65 24.78 -9.64
CA VAL A 496 -4.58 24.67 -8.63
C VAL A 496 -3.86 23.32 -8.63
N GLY A 497 -4.26 22.36 -9.47
CA GLY A 497 -3.66 21.02 -9.50
C GLY A 497 -4.10 20.11 -8.36
N ALA A 498 -5.20 20.43 -7.67
CA ALA A 498 -5.68 19.63 -6.55
C ALA A 498 -6.21 18.26 -7.03
N GLN A 499 -5.58 17.18 -6.57
CA GLN A 499 -5.91 15.79 -6.99
C GLN A 499 -6.89 15.07 -6.05
N LYS A 500 -7.21 15.65 -4.89
CA LYS A 500 -7.99 15.02 -3.80
C LYS A 500 -8.79 16.02 -2.97
N LEU A 501 -9.14 17.16 -3.57
CA LEU A 501 -9.84 18.24 -2.89
C LEU A 501 -10.53 19.11 -3.93
N TRP A 502 -11.85 19.28 -3.77
CA TRP A 502 -12.60 20.35 -4.39
C TRP A 502 -13.03 21.32 -3.28
N ALA A 503 -12.94 22.63 -3.53
CA ALA A 503 -13.54 23.62 -2.66
C ALA A 503 -14.05 24.84 -3.44
N GLY A 504 -15.13 25.44 -2.98
CA GLY A 504 -15.79 26.56 -3.64
C GLY A 504 -16.87 27.21 -2.77
N THR A 505 -17.56 28.20 -3.32
CA THR A 505 -18.71 28.85 -2.69
C THR A 505 -20.02 28.37 -3.30
N VAL A 506 -21.07 28.42 -2.49
CA VAL A 506 -22.44 28.05 -2.84
C VAL A 506 -23.36 29.16 -2.34
N HIS A 507 -24.25 29.65 -3.21
CA HIS A 507 -25.23 30.66 -2.88
C HIS A 507 -26.62 30.10 -3.19
N ILE A 508 -27.50 30.02 -2.20
CA ILE A 508 -28.86 29.49 -2.36
C ILE A 508 -29.83 30.66 -2.17
N HIS A 509 -30.66 30.92 -3.18
CA HIS A 509 -31.61 32.02 -3.17
C HIS A 509 -32.67 31.86 -2.06
N ALA A 510 -33.35 32.97 -1.73
CA ALA A 510 -34.42 32.97 -0.73
C ALA A 510 -35.54 31.98 -1.12
N GLY A 511 -36.00 31.18 -0.16
CA GLY A 511 -37.00 30.12 -0.36
C GLY A 511 -36.58 28.94 -1.26
N ALA A 512 -35.35 28.94 -1.81
CA ALA A 512 -34.90 27.89 -2.72
C ALA A 512 -34.48 26.60 -2.00
N LYS A 513 -34.66 25.47 -2.69
CA LYS A 513 -34.30 24.13 -2.21
C LYS A 513 -33.76 23.27 -3.34
N THR A 514 -32.86 22.35 -3.03
CA THR A 514 -32.35 21.40 -4.03
C THR A 514 -33.33 20.28 -4.33
N GLY A 515 -33.10 19.60 -5.45
CA GLY A 515 -33.58 18.23 -5.61
C GLY A 515 -33.00 17.32 -4.53
N ALA A 516 -33.66 16.18 -4.28
CA ALA A 516 -33.05 15.11 -3.49
C ALA A 516 -31.82 14.60 -4.23
N HIS A 517 -30.67 14.51 -3.56
CA HIS A 517 -29.43 14.06 -4.18
C HIS A 517 -28.47 13.41 -3.16
N HIS A 518 -27.40 12.80 -3.65
CA HIS A 518 -26.25 12.38 -2.84
C HIS A 518 -24.93 12.67 -3.58
N HIS A 519 -23.83 12.80 -2.85
CA HIS A 519 -22.50 13.12 -3.40
C HIS A 519 -21.71 11.90 -3.88
N GLY A 520 -22.39 10.80 -4.22
CA GLY A 520 -21.73 9.54 -4.56
C GLY A 520 -20.89 9.04 -3.40
N HIS A 521 -19.61 8.77 -3.66
CA HIS A 521 -18.62 8.32 -2.68
C HIS A 521 -17.95 9.46 -1.89
N LEU A 522 -18.24 10.72 -2.21
CA LEU A 522 -17.55 11.88 -1.66
C LEU A 522 -18.07 12.24 -0.27
N GLU A 523 -17.15 12.50 0.65
CA GLU A 523 -17.44 13.25 1.87
C GLU A 523 -17.57 14.74 1.52
N SER A 524 -18.49 15.45 2.17
CA SER A 524 -18.65 16.90 1.97
C SER A 524 -18.78 17.64 3.30
N VAL A 525 -18.14 18.82 3.37
CA VAL A 525 -18.27 19.78 4.48
C VAL A 525 -18.82 21.08 3.92
N ILE A 526 -19.91 21.56 4.50
CA ILE A 526 -20.47 22.89 4.23
C ILE A 526 -20.20 23.76 5.46
N TYR A 527 -19.66 24.96 5.27
CA TYR A 527 -19.50 25.97 6.32
C TYR A 527 -20.37 27.18 5.98
N VAL A 528 -21.28 27.54 6.88
CA VAL A 528 -22.27 28.60 6.63
C VAL A 528 -21.63 29.97 6.91
N LEU A 529 -21.58 30.83 5.89
CA LEU A 529 -21.10 32.21 6.01
C LEU A 529 -22.22 33.17 6.42
N ARG A 530 -23.43 32.98 5.88
CA ARG A 530 -24.57 33.88 6.08
C ARG A 530 -25.90 33.19 5.76
N GLY A 531 -26.99 33.71 6.34
CA GLY A 531 -28.34 33.17 6.16
C GLY A 531 -28.58 31.98 7.07
N ARG A 532 -29.50 31.08 6.69
CA ARG A 532 -29.78 29.87 7.46
C ARG A 532 -30.01 28.67 6.56
N ALA A 533 -29.19 27.64 6.72
CA ALA A 533 -29.38 26.36 6.07
C ALA A 533 -30.40 25.51 6.84
N ARG A 534 -31.25 24.79 6.12
CA ARG A 534 -32.02 23.66 6.64
C ARG A 534 -31.67 22.44 5.80
N MET A 535 -31.13 21.41 6.44
CA MET A 535 -30.88 20.13 5.79
C MET A 535 -32.08 19.22 5.99
N ARG A 536 -32.43 18.44 4.96
CA ARG A 536 -33.25 17.22 5.13
C ARG A 536 -32.47 16.01 4.65
N TRP A 537 -32.61 14.86 5.30
CA TRP A 537 -31.95 13.62 4.89
C TRP A 537 -32.75 12.37 5.30
N GLY A 538 -32.33 11.21 4.78
CA GLY A 538 -32.99 9.91 4.99
C GLY A 538 -33.59 9.35 3.69
N GLU A 539 -34.09 8.12 3.73
CA GLU A 539 -34.61 7.43 2.52
C GLU A 539 -35.84 8.13 1.91
N LYS A 540 -36.52 8.96 2.71
CA LYS A 540 -37.74 9.73 2.38
C LYS A 540 -37.62 11.19 2.84
N LEU A 541 -36.38 11.67 3.08
CA LEU A 541 -36.08 13.01 3.61
C LEU A 541 -36.84 13.31 4.92
N GLU A 542 -36.94 12.28 5.76
CA GLU A 542 -37.73 12.19 6.99
C GLU A 542 -37.05 12.84 8.21
N PHE A 543 -35.76 13.16 8.14
CA PHE A 543 -35.03 13.86 9.21
C PHE A 543 -34.64 15.27 8.78
N THR A 544 -34.54 16.22 9.72
CA THR A 544 -34.13 17.60 9.45
C THR A 544 -33.34 18.24 10.59
N ALA A 545 -32.51 19.23 10.24
CA ALA A 545 -31.80 20.12 11.16
C ALA A 545 -31.57 21.48 10.49
N GLU A 546 -31.30 22.53 11.28
CA GLU A 546 -30.94 23.86 10.81
C GLU A 546 -29.52 24.23 11.28
N ALA A 547 -28.83 25.05 10.48
CA ALA A 547 -27.49 25.57 10.74
C ALA A 547 -27.43 27.06 10.37
N GLY A 548 -26.79 27.87 11.21
CA GLY A 548 -26.59 29.31 11.06
C GLY A 548 -25.12 29.70 10.80
N PRO A 549 -24.83 31.01 10.71
CA PRO A 549 -23.49 31.49 10.39
C PRO A 549 -22.44 31.04 11.42
N GLY A 550 -21.38 30.39 10.94
CA GLY A 550 -20.34 29.78 11.78
C GLY A 550 -20.50 28.27 12.02
N ASP A 551 -21.65 27.69 11.68
CA ASP A 551 -21.87 26.24 11.81
C ASP A 551 -21.24 25.45 10.66
N PHE A 552 -20.86 24.21 10.97
CA PHE A 552 -20.39 23.22 10.00
C PHE A 552 -21.44 22.11 9.81
N ILE A 553 -21.70 21.75 8.55
CA ILE A 553 -22.56 20.62 8.17
C ILE A 553 -21.67 19.57 7.52
N PHE A 554 -21.60 18.37 8.11
CA PHE A 554 -20.97 17.21 7.47
C PHE A 554 -22.03 16.38 6.74
N VAL A 555 -21.77 16.06 5.48
CA VAL A 555 -22.61 15.16 4.67
C VAL A 555 -21.78 13.92 4.33
N PRO A 556 -22.10 12.75 4.94
CA PRO A 556 -21.41 11.50 4.66
C PRO A 556 -21.67 10.99 3.22
N PRO A 557 -20.84 10.05 2.71
CA PRO A 557 -21.03 9.43 1.41
C PRO A 557 -22.39 8.74 1.30
N TYR A 558 -22.95 8.76 0.08
CA TYR A 558 -24.23 8.14 -0.30
C TYR A 558 -25.50 8.60 0.41
N VAL A 559 -25.44 9.48 1.43
CA VAL A 559 -26.63 9.96 2.15
C VAL A 559 -27.56 10.75 1.22
N PRO A 560 -28.83 10.32 1.03
CA PRO A 560 -29.83 11.11 0.31
C PRO A 560 -30.20 12.34 1.14
N HIS A 561 -30.08 13.53 0.55
CA HIS A 561 -30.33 14.80 1.24
C HIS A 561 -30.87 15.91 0.33
N GLN A 562 -31.35 16.98 0.96
CA GLN A 562 -31.68 18.26 0.34
C GLN A 562 -31.03 19.41 1.13
N GLU A 563 -30.43 20.34 0.40
CA GLU A 563 -30.01 21.64 0.91
C GLU A 563 -31.19 22.62 0.71
N ILE A 564 -31.62 23.32 1.77
CA ILE A 564 -32.77 24.24 1.74
C ILE A 564 -32.35 25.56 2.38
N ASN A 565 -32.64 26.69 1.73
CA ASN A 565 -32.58 27.98 2.42
C ASN A 565 -33.81 28.11 3.33
N ALA A 566 -33.58 28.30 4.62
CA ALA A 566 -34.64 28.39 5.62
C ALA A 566 -35.28 29.79 5.71
N SER A 567 -34.74 30.78 4.99
CA SER A 567 -35.27 32.14 4.87
C SER A 567 -35.95 32.36 3.52
N ASP A 568 -37.16 32.94 3.54
CA ASP A 568 -37.89 33.36 2.34
C ASP A 568 -37.50 34.78 1.87
N GLU A 569 -36.63 35.48 2.61
CA GLU A 569 -36.19 36.86 2.33
C GLU A 569 -34.67 37.01 2.09
N GLU A 570 -33.84 36.23 2.78
CA GLU A 570 -32.37 36.33 2.70
C GLU A 570 -31.74 35.25 1.80
N MET A 571 -30.59 35.55 1.21
CA MET A 571 -29.73 34.56 0.55
C MET A 571 -28.91 33.79 1.59
N LEU A 572 -28.77 32.48 1.38
CA LEU A 572 -27.87 31.60 2.12
C LEU A 572 -26.52 31.52 1.40
N GLU A 573 -25.44 31.90 2.10
CA GLU A 573 -24.07 31.93 1.58
C GLU A 573 -23.21 30.89 2.32
N CYS A 574 -22.55 30.00 1.59
CA CYS A 574 -21.77 28.88 2.14
C CYS A 574 -20.43 28.66 1.43
N VAL A 575 -19.46 28.10 2.15
CA VAL A 575 -18.30 27.41 1.56
C VAL A 575 -18.60 25.90 1.53
N LEU A 576 -18.32 25.23 0.41
CA LEU A 576 -18.43 23.78 0.25
C LEU A 576 -17.04 23.20 -0.05
N MET A 577 -16.67 22.13 0.65
CA MET A 577 -15.44 21.36 0.46
C MET A 577 -15.76 19.87 0.28
N ARG A 578 -15.01 19.15 -0.56
CA ARG A 578 -15.20 17.72 -0.83
C ARG A 578 -13.89 16.93 -0.88
N SER A 579 -13.96 15.64 -0.55
CA SER A 579 -12.83 14.71 -0.45
C SER A 579 -12.15 14.31 -1.77
N ASP A 580 -12.69 14.74 -2.92
CA ASP A 580 -12.03 14.64 -4.22
C ASP A 580 -12.34 15.91 -5.05
N SER A 581 -11.59 16.06 -6.13
CA SER A 581 -11.71 17.08 -7.18
C SER A 581 -13.02 17.02 -7.99
N GLU A 582 -13.75 15.91 -8.00
CA GLU A 582 -14.96 15.76 -8.80
C GLU A 582 -16.18 16.53 -8.23
N ALA A 583 -16.82 17.35 -9.06
CA ALA A 583 -17.99 18.15 -8.67
C ALA A 583 -19.33 17.37 -8.74
N VAL A 584 -19.38 16.15 -8.18
CA VAL A 584 -20.53 15.23 -8.32
C VAL A 584 -21.74 15.62 -7.45
N ALA A 585 -22.93 15.57 -8.04
CA ALA A 585 -24.21 15.53 -7.33
C ALA A 585 -25.19 14.61 -8.08
N ILE A 586 -25.51 13.44 -7.52
CA ILE A 586 -26.36 12.43 -8.15
C ILE A 586 -27.81 12.68 -7.74
N ASN A 587 -28.61 13.16 -8.69
CA ASN A 587 -30.02 13.50 -8.48
C ASN A 587 -30.90 12.24 -8.31
N LEU A 588 -31.83 12.30 -7.36
CA LEU A 588 -32.77 11.25 -6.98
C LEU A 588 -34.23 11.69 -7.25
N PRO A 589 -34.67 11.79 -8.52
CA PRO A 589 -35.94 12.43 -8.89
C PRO A 589 -37.20 11.64 -8.48
N ALA A 590 -37.06 10.40 -8.01
CA ALA A 590 -38.17 9.53 -7.61
C ALA A 590 -38.41 9.50 -6.07
N LEU A 591 -37.74 10.36 -5.31
CA LEU A 591 -37.75 10.34 -3.85
C LEU A 591 -38.80 11.34 -3.30
N GLU A 592 -39.96 10.82 -2.91
CA GLU A 592 -41.04 11.59 -2.28
C GLU A 592 -40.68 11.96 -0.83
N ALA A 593 -40.68 13.26 -0.53
CA ALA A 593 -40.31 13.78 0.79
C ALA A 593 -41.48 13.72 1.79
N VAL A 594 -41.21 13.32 3.03
CA VAL A 594 -42.19 13.39 4.12
C VAL A 594 -42.60 14.84 4.39
N GLU A 595 -43.91 15.10 4.54
CA GLU A 595 -44.46 16.44 4.78
C GLU A 595 -43.87 17.09 6.05
N LYS A 596 -43.77 16.30 7.13
CA LYS A 596 -43.33 16.71 8.46
C LYS A 596 -42.14 15.84 8.91
N PRO A 597 -40.90 16.21 8.56
CA PRO A 597 -39.71 15.52 9.04
C PRO A 597 -39.51 15.70 10.55
N GLU A 598 -38.85 14.75 11.17
CA GLU A 598 -38.40 14.78 12.56
C GLU A 598 -37.15 15.66 12.70
N SER A 599 -37.11 16.52 13.74
CA SER A 599 -35.94 17.35 14.02
C SER A 599 -34.93 16.58 14.86
N VAL A 600 -33.75 16.31 14.29
CA VAL A 600 -32.73 15.45 14.91
C VAL A 600 -31.45 16.25 15.15
N LYS A 601 -31.02 16.32 16.42
CA LYS A 601 -29.66 16.79 16.76
C LYS A 601 -28.65 15.68 16.49
N TRP A 602 -27.46 16.06 16.02
CA TRP A 602 -26.33 15.12 15.96
C TRP A 602 -25.96 14.66 17.37
N ILE A 603 -25.63 13.37 17.49
CA ILE A 603 -25.13 12.75 18.73
C ILE A 603 -23.70 12.34 18.44
N ASP A 604 -22.75 12.81 19.26
CA ASP A 604 -21.35 12.43 19.15
C ASP A 604 -21.19 10.95 19.58
N PRO A 605 -20.75 10.03 18.71
CA PRO A 605 -20.57 8.63 19.07
C PRO A 605 -19.41 8.40 20.05
N THR A 606 -18.54 9.39 20.25
CA THR A 606 -17.47 9.39 21.28
C THR A 606 -17.88 10.09 22.57
N HIS A 607 -18.88 10.98 22.52
CA HIS A 607 -19.41 11.73 23.66
C HIS A 607 -20.96 11.76 23.69
N PRO A 608 -21.63 10.59 23.79
CA PRO A 608 -23.07 10.46 23.55
C PRO A 608 -23.96 11.16 24.58
N ASP A 609 -23.47 11.38 25.80
CA ASP A 609 -24.20 12.12 26.86
C ASP A 609 -24.17 13.65 26.65
N GLY A 610 -23.36 14.15 25.69
CA GLY A 610 -23.33 15.52 25.22
C GLY A 610 -22.49 16.50 26.07
N ALA A 611 -21.62 17.26 25.40
CA ALA A 611 -21.24 18.58 25.90
C ALA A 611 -22.46 19.50 25.74
N GLY A 612 -22.97 20.05 26.84
CA GLY A 612 -24.20 20.85 26.85
C GLY A 612 -24.01 22.33 26.48
N ALA A 613 -25.15 22.98 26.22
CA ALA A 613 -25.35 24.32 25.66
C ALA A 613 -25.27 24.36 24.11
#